data_AF-A0A7C9JET1-F1
#
_entry.id   AF-A0A7C9JET1-F1
#
_cell.length_a   1.000
_cell.length_b   1.000
_cell.length_c   1.000
_cell.angle_alpha   90.00
_cell.angle_beta   90.00
_cell.angle_gamma   90.00
#
_symmetry.space_group_name_H-M   'P 1'
#
loop_
_entity.id
_entity.type
_entity.pdbx_description
1 polymer ?
#
loop_
_entity_poly.entity_id
_entity_poly.type
_entity_poly.pdbx_seq_one_letter_code
_entity_poly.pdbx_strand_id
1 'polypeptide(L)'
;MPKVSPKARRLYVRVPVWANALGGVLLVTQLITGISLATASTRTPVAVPVQQRETPIPATPVPADVETTPEPTPEPTPSPSPTLEVDRIPEGTVVRLKKYSGTPSPVIGEVRDRKARLRYAELGEPWKPAKGQPEGLFSDGRYSTRQTFVTEEYGPDLDNEWFADIDAQRLWSDLDGGDSPYDAAVAMLDYKQENNFPRGTKGKDVASQRVPNGWLVAREMRMPPSELGRKARLELAVAVAVETGADRPSVIWITIPETHKRLWPDVSTVVSSLRVLR
;
A
#
# COMPACT_ATOMS: atom_id res chain seq x y z
N MET A 1 4.52 -48.54 -8.17
CA MET A 1 4.61 -47.06 -8.13
C MET A 1 4.20 -46.60 -6.73
N PRO A 2 5.05 -45.87 -5.99
CA PRO A 2 4.74 -45.54 -4.60
C PRO A 2 3.67 -44.45 -4.53
N LYS A 3 2.71 -44.62 -3.61
CA LYS A 3 1.64 -43.65 -3.33
C LYS A 3 2.20 -42.52 -2.48
N VAL A 4 2.23 -41.31 -3.04
CA VAL A 4 2.67 -40.09 -2.36
C VAL A 4 1.50 -39.47 -1.58
N SER A 5 1.76 -38.95 -0.37
CA SER A 5 0.72 -38.41 0.52
C SER A 5 0.17 -37.05 0.04
N PRO A 6 -1.08 -36.68 0.39
CA PRO A 6 -1.72 -35.44 -0.05
C PRO A 6 -0.96 -34.16 0.30
N LYS A 7 -0.18 -34.16 1.39
CA LYS A 7 0.64 -33.01 1.80
C LYS A 7 1.85 -32.78 0.90
N ALA A 8 2.37 -33.82 0.24
CA ALA A 8 3.50 -33.70 -0.69
C ALA A 8 3.09 -33.11 -2.06
N ARG A 9 1.80 -33.15 -2.43
CA ARG A 9 1.27 -32.50 -3.65
C ARG A 9 1.19 -30.98 -3.55
N ARG A 10 1.25 -30.37 -2.37
CA ARG A 10 1.21 -28.91 -2.20
C ARG A 10 2.54 -28.20 -2.44
N LEU A 11 3.67 -28.93 -2.47
CA LEU A 11 5.00 -28.36 -2.69
C LEU A 11 5.45 -28.38 -4.15
N TYR A 12 4.72 -29.04 -5.04
CA TYR A 12 5.04 -29.11 -6.47
C TYR A 12 3.81 -28.69 -7.28
N VAL A 13 4.00 -27.65 -8.10
CA VAL A 13 3.09 -27.14 -9.15
C VAL A 13 2.09 -26.09 -8.59
N ARG A 14 2.04 -24.82 -9.03
CA ARG A 14 2.18 -24.33 -10.41
C ARG A 14 2.56 -22.83 -10.41
N VAL A 15 3.78 -22.51 -10.81
CA VAL A 15 4.04 -21.19 -11.43
C VAL A 15 3.21 -21.19 -12.71
N PRO A 16 2.34 -20.19 -12.93
CA PRO A 16 1.49 -20.20 -14.09
C PRO A 16 2.34 -20.06 -15.36
N VAL A 17 2.02 -20.83 -16.40
CA VAL A 17 2.83 -20.99 -17.63
C VAL A 17 3.14 -19.64 -18.31
N TRP A 18 2.29 -18.62 -18.10
CA TRP A 18 2.51 -17.26 -18.60
C TRP A 18 3.72 -16.56 -17.95
N ALA A 19 4.08 -16.88 -16.71
CA ALA A 19 5.22 -16.28 -16.02
C ALA A 19 6.57 -16.77 -16.59
N ASN A 20 6.64 -18.00 -17.09
CA ASN A 20 7.82 -18.51 -17.80
C ASN A 20 7.94 -17.92 -19.21
N ALA A 21 6.82 -17.59 -19.87
CA ALA A 21 6.84 -16.95 -21.19
C ALA A 21 7.30 -15.48 -21.12
N LEU A 22 6.86 -14.71 -20.10
CA LEU A 22 7.31 -13.34 -19.90
C LEU A 22 8.79 -13.26 -19.46
N GLY A 23 9.25 -14.18 -18.60
CA GLY A 23 10.67 -14.26 -18.21
C GLY A 23 11.59 -14.66 -19.37
N GLY A 24 11.14 -15.57 -20.25
CA GLY A 24 11.91 -15.99 -21.42
C GLY A 24 12.06 -14.91 -22.48
N VAL A 25 11.02 -14.11 -22.74
CA VAL A 25 11.07 -13.01 -23.72
C VAL A 25 11.98 -11.87 -23.25
N LEU A 26 12.00 -11.55 -21.95
CA LEU A 26 12.85 -10.48 -21.41
C LEU A 26 14.35 -10.84 -21.44
N LEU A 27 14.69 -12.13 -21.27
CA LEU A 27 16.07 -12.62 -21.32
C LEU A 27 16.63 -12.66 -22.76
N VAL A 28 15.81 -12.96 -23.77
CA VAL A 28 16.25 -12.97 -25.18
C VAL A 28 16.51 -11.55 -25.69
N THR A 29 15.70 -10.57 -25.30
CA THR A 29 15.90 -9.16 -25.72
C THR A 29 17.16 -8.54 -25.08
N GLN A 30 17.47 -8.89 -23.82
CA GLN A 30 18.71 -8.44 -23.18
C GLN A 30 19.96 -9.12 -23.76
N LEU A 31 19.89 -10.39 -24.18
CA LEU A 31 21.00 -11.07 -24.86
C LEU A 31 21.28 -10.52 -26.26
N ILE A 32 20.25 -10.18 -27.05
CA ILE A 32 20.42 -9.61 -28.40
C ILE A 32 21.00 -8.18 -28.33
N THR A 33 20.57 -7.39 -27.35
CA THR A 33 21.09 -6.02 -27.16
C THR A 33 22.53 -6.04 -26.60
N GLY A 34 22.85 -7.00 -25.71
CA GLY A 34 24.20 -7.17 -25.17
C GLY A 34 25.23 -7.70 -26.18
N ILE A 35 24.84 -8.61 -27.08
CA ILE A 35 25.73 -9.14 -28.14
C ILE A 35 26.01 -8.08 -29.23
N SER A 36 25.05 -7.18 -29.47
CA SER A 36 25.22 -6.09 -30.45
C SER A 36 26.22 -5.02 -30.00
N LEU A 37 26.37 -4.79 -28.68
CA LEU A 37 27.43 -3.91 -28.15
C LEU A 37 28.79 -4.62 -27.96
N ALA A 38 28.82 -5.96 -27.86
CA ALA A 38 30.05 -6.72 -27.64
C ALA A 38 30.78 -7.14 -28.94
N THR A 39 30.14 -7.04 -30.11
CA THR A 39 30.71 -7.46 -31.41
C THR A 39 31.37 -6.33 -32.21
N ALA A 40 31.32 -5.07 -31.73
CA ALA A 40 31.99 -3.94 -32.37
C ALA A 40 33.46 -3.72 -31.94
N SER A 41 33.98 -4.52 -31.00
CA SER A 41 35.34 -4.35 -30.46
C SER A 41 36.22 -5.56 -30.72
N THR A 42 36.61 -5.77 -31.98
CA THR A 42 37.80 -6.57 -32.31
C THR A 42 38.56 -5.95 -33.50
N ARG A 43 39.64 -5.21 -33.21
CA ARG A 43 40.76 -5.04 -34.13
C ARG A 43 42.06 -5.39 -33.41
N THR A 44 42.62 -6.52 -33.81
CA THR A 44 43.97 -7.01 -33.49
C THR A 44 45.00 -6.26 -34.35
N PRO A 45 46.27 -6.11 -33.90
CA PRO A 45 47.25 -5.20 -34.50
C PRO A 45 48.11 -5.91 -35.56
N VAL A 46 48.52 -5.18 -36.60
CA VAL A 46 49.61 -5.59 -37.51
C VAL A 46 50.47 -4.37 -37.88
N ALA A 47 51.77 -4.62 -37.97
CA ALA A 47 52.89 -3.68 -38.01
C ALA A 47 53.06 -2.87 -39.30
N VAL A 48 53.88 -1.83 -39.14
CA VAL A 48 54.31 -0.76 -40.07
C VAL A 48 55.09 -1.27 -41.30
N PRO A 49 55.00 -0.56 -42.44
CA PRO A 49 56.23 -0.12 -43.08
C PRO A 49 56.30 1.40 -43.30
N VAL A 50 57.52 1.89 -43.25
CA VAL A 50 57.98 3.28 -43.33
C VAL A 50 57.92 3.80 -44.77
N GLN A 51 57.46 5.04 -44.98
CA GLN A 51 58.01 5.91 -46.02
C GLN A 51 57.90 7.42 -45.68
N GLN A 52 59.08 7.95 -45.31
CA GLN A 52 59.71 9.25 -45.58
C GLN A 52 58.90 10.52 -45.93
N ARG A 53 59.34 11.62 -45.27
CA ARG A 53 58.85 13.01 -45.30
C ARG A 53 59.03 13.74 -46.64
N GLU A 54 58.08 14.62 -46.96
CA GLU A 54 58.33 15.94 -47.59
C GLU A 54 57.46 17.04 -46.93
N THR A 55 57.94 18.28 -46.95
CA THR A 55 57.43 19.46 -46.19
C THR A 55 56.68 20.44 -47.15
N PRO A 56 56.24 21.67 -46.74
CA PRO A 56 54.86 22.17 -46.74
C PRO A 56 54.50 23.12 -47.92
N ILE A 57 53.22 23.56 -48.03
CA ILE A 57 52.70 24.95 -48.32
C ILE A 57 51.19 24.90 -48.73
N PRO A 58 50.38 25.96 -48.47
CA PRO A 58 48.93 25.89 -48.21
C PRO A 58 48.03 26.40 -49.35
N ALA A 59 46.73 26.08 -49.28
CA ALA A 59 45.65 26.87 -49.90
C ALA A 59 44.28 26.66 -49.21
N THR A 60 43.62 27.77 -48.88
CA THR A 60 42.23 27.97 -48.37
C THR A 60 41.28 28.26 -49.58
N PRO A 61 39.92 28.38 -49.54
CA PRO A 61 38.83 28.01 -48.59
C PRO A 61 37.56 27.27 -49.19
N VAL A 62 36.71 26.65 -48.31
CA VAL A 62 35.20 26.72 -48.12
C VAL A 62 34.25 26.40 -49.32
N PRO A 63 33.08 25.68 -49.19
CA PRO A 63 32.06 25.88 -48.15
C PRO A 63 31.38 24.68 -47.45
N ALA A 64 31.07 24.98 -46.18
CA ALA A 64 29.97 24.57 -45.31
C ALA A 64 28.93 23.57 -45.86
N ASP A 65 28.88 22.40 -45.23
CA ASP A 65 27.72 21.52 -45.22
C ASP A 65 26.95 21.69 -43.91
N VAL A 66 25.63 21.66 -44.05
CA VAL A 66 24.63 22.12 -43.08
C VAL A 66 24.48 21.10 -41.94
N GLU A 67 24.64 21.57 -40.70
CA GLU A 67 24.40 20.80 -39.48
C GLU A 67 22.88 20.67 -39.25
N THR A 68 22.32 19.47 -39.47
CA THR A 68 20.92 19.16 -39.13
C THR A 68 20.80 18.89 -37.63
N THR A 69 20.22 19.83 -36.90
CA THR A 69 19.76 19.68 -35.51
C THR A 69 18.67 18.59 -35.41
N PRO A 70 18.79 17.60 -34.51
CA PRO A 70 17.72 16.65 -34.26
C PRO A 70 16.57 17.29 -33.47
N GLU A 71 15.35 17.07 -33.94
CA GLU A 71 14.09 17.51 -33.33
C GLU A 71 13.83 16.76 -32.01
N PRO A 72 13.45 17.45 -30.91
CA PRO A 72 13.20 16.79 -29.63
C PRO A 72 11.94 15.91 -29.73
N THR A 73 12.11 14.63 -29.39
CA THR A 73 11.00 13.68 -29.21
C THR A 73 10.09 14.17 -28.08
N PRO A 74 8.76 14.26 -28.27
CA PRO A 74 7.85 14.69 -27.21
C PRO A 74 7.89 13.69 -26.06
N GLU A 75 8.22 14.21 -24.88
CA GLU A 75 8.19 13.49 -23.60
C GLU A 75 6.74 13.05 -23.31
N PRO A 76 6.49 11.78 -22.93
CA PRO A 76 5.14 11.31 -22.66
C PRO A 76 4.55 12.06 -21.47
N THR A 77 3.49 12.83 -21.72
CA THR A 77 2.69 13.47 -20.68
C THR A 77 2.24 12.43 -19.65
N PRO A 78 2.51 12.61 -18.35
CA PRO A 78 2.04 11.67 -17.33
C PRO A 78 0.51 11.65 -17.36
N SER A 79 -0.06 10.46 -17.57
CA SER A 79 -1.49 10.23 -17.45
C SER A 79 -1.91 10.56 -16.01
N PRO A 80 -2.94 11.39 -15.77
CA PRO A 80 -3.37 11.70 -14.41
C PRO A 80 -3.77 10.41 -13.71
N SER A 81 -3.16 10.14 -12.56
CA SER A 81 -3.62 9.08 -11.64
C SER A 81 -5.09 9.33 -11.30
N PRO A 82 -5.92 8.28 -11.21
CA PRO A 82 -7.34 8.45 -10.87
C PRO A 82 -7.45 9.19 -9.54
N THR A 83 -8.09 10.35 -9.55
CA THR A 83 -8.36 11.12 -8.33
C THR A 83 -9.24 10.29 -7.39
N LEU A 84 -8.80 10.10 -6.15
CA LEU A 84 -9.55 9.35 -5.13
C LEU A 84 -10.92 10.02 -4.90
N GLU A 85 -12.01 9.29 -5.11
CA GLU A 85 -13.37 9.81 -4.92
C GLU A 85 -13.77 9.72 -3.44
N VAL A 86 -13.83 10.89 -2.78
CA VAL A 86 -14.21 11.01 -1.37
C VAL A 86 -15.09 12.24 -1.13
N ASP A 87 -16.26 12.04 -0.52
CA ASP A 87 -17.08 13.10 0.09
C ASP A 87 -16.52 13.41 1.50
N ARG A 88 -15.74 14.50 1.62
CA ARG A 88 -14.94 14.82 2.82
C ARG A 88 -15.67 15.75 3.78
N ILE A 89 -15.45 15.52 5.08
CA ILE A 89 -15.77 16.53 6.11
C ILE A 89 -14.53 17.40 6.28
N PRO A 90 -14.56 18.72 5.97
CA PRO A 90 -13.38 19.58 6.04
C PRO A 90 -12.79 19.68 7.46
N GLU A 91 -11.51 20.00 7.55
CA GLU A 91 -10.85 20.30 8.82
C GLU A 91 -11.63 21.37 9.60
N GLY A 92 -11.69 21.22 10.92
CA GLY A 92 -12.42 22.14 11.80
C GLY A 92 -13.94 21.93 11.84
N THR A 93 -14.51 21.21 10.88
CA THR A 93 -15.93 20.80 10.93
C THR A 93 -16.09 19.59 11.83
N VAL A 94 -16.87 19.74 12.90
CA VAL A 94 -17.09 18.68 13.88
C VAL A 94 -18.40 17.94 13.62
N VAL A 95 -18.29 16.67 13.25
CA VAL A 95 -19.40 15.72 13.16
C VAL A 95 -19.10 14.56 14.11
N ARG A 96 -19.96 14.37 15.11
CA ARG A 96 -19.73 13.36 16.13
C ARG A 96 -19.92 11.95 15.58
N LEU A 97 -19.04 11.03 16.00
CA LEU A 97 -19.19 9.60 15.74
C LEU A 97 -20.52 9.12 16.28
N LYS A 98 -21.29 8.44 15.43
CA LYS A 98 -22.60 7.90 15.80
C LYS A 98 -22.43 6.84 16.88
N LYS A 99 -23.39 6.78 17.80
CA LYS A 99 -23.53 5.63 18.69
C LYS A 99 -24.12 4.48 17.89
N TYR A 100 -23.31 3.45 17.63
CA TYR A 100 -23.78 2.26 16.93
C TYR A 100 -24.59 1.36 17.87
N SER A 101 -25.65 0.76 17.33
CA SER A 101 -26.49 -0.20 18.05
C SER A 101 -25.81 -1.56 18.15
N GLY A 102 -26.07 -2.29 19.23
CA GLY A 102 -25.55 -3.63 19.47
C GLY A 102 -24.80 -3.71 20.79
N THR A 103 -24.32 -4.91 21.11
CA THR A 103 -23.47 -5.15 22.26
C THR A 103 -22.02 -5.18 21.76
N PRO A 104 -21.13 -4.32 22.26
CA PRO A 104 -19.71 -4.40 21.89
C PRO A 104 -19.12 -5.74 22.36
N SER A 105 -18.07 -6.19 21.68
CA SER A 105 -17.25 -7.31 22.13
C SER A 105 -16.73 -7.07 23.56
N PRO A 106 -16.59 -8.14 24.37
CA PRO A 106 -16.08 -8.02 25.72
C PRO A 106 -14.65 -7.45 25.68
N VAL A 107 -14.32 -6.57 26.62
CA VAL A 107 -12.93 -6.14 26.82
C VAL A 107 -12.24 -7.19 27.69
N ILE A 108 -11.21 -7.85 27.14
CA ILE A 108 -10.47 -8.92 27.82
C ILE A 108 -9.13 -8.46 28.38
N GLY A 109 -8.70 -7.24 28.03
CA GLY A 109 -7.41 -6.71 28.47
C GLY A 109 -7.15 -5.28 27.97
N GLU A 110 -5.88 -4.89 28.01
CA GLU A 110 -5.37 -3.63 27.49
C GLU A 110 -4.17 -3.91 26.59
N VAL A 111 -4.26 -3.46 25.33
CA VAL A 111 -3.12 -3.42 24.43
C VAL A 111 -2.19 -2.29 24.87
N ARG A 112 -0.91 -2.59 25.09
CA ARG A 112 0.14 -1.60 25.43
C ARG A 112 1.20 -1.56 24.34
N ASP A 113 0.95 -0.75 23.32
CA ASP A 113 1.85 -0.59 22.19
C ASP A 113 2.94 0.45 22.48
N ARG A 114 4.15 -0.03 22.81
CA ARG A 114 5.31 0.82 23.10
C ARG A 114 5.86 1.52 21.86
N LYS A 115 5.73 0.93 20.66
CA LYS A 115 6.27 1.52 19.43
C LYS A 115 5.40 2.70 18.99
N ALA A 116 4.08 2.50 18.99
CA ALA A 116 3.11 3.57 18.75
C ALA A 116 2.93 4.49 19.96
N ARG A 117 3.41 4.13 21.16
CA ARG A 117 3.16 4.88 22.41
C ARG A 117 1.67 5.05 22.68
N LEU A 118 0.89 4.02 22.40
CA LEU A 118 -0.56 3.98 22.60
C LEU A 118 -0.93 2.85 23.56
N ARG A 119 -2.05 3.04 24.26
CA ARG A 119 -2.77 1.97 24.95
C ARG A 119 -4.26 2.07 24.67
N TYR A 120 -4.92 0.94 24.54
CA TYR A 120 -6.35 0.84 24.21
C TYR A 120 -6.90 -0.53 24.59
N ALA A 121 -8.22 -0.68 24.57
CA ALA A 121 -8.88 -1.94 24.91
C ALA A 121 -8.44 -3.09 24.01
N GLU A 122 -8.09 -4.22 24.64
CA GLU A 122 -8.00 -5.50 23.94
C GLU A 122 -9.37 -6.16 23.97
N LEU A 123 -9.92 -6.41 22.78
CA LEU A 123 -11.24 -6.97 22.60
C LEU A 123 -11.14 -8.50 22.56
N GLY A 124 -12.13 -9.17 23.15
CA GLY A 124 -12.31 -10.61 23.04
C GLY A 124 -12.99 -11.00 21.74
N GLU A 125 -13.49 -12.23 21.69
CA GLU A 125 -14.08 -12.79 20.48
C GLU A 125 -15.09 -11.83 19.79
N PRO A 126 -15.08 -11.77 18.44
CA PRO A 126 -14.28 -12.57 17.52
C PRO A 126 -12.84 -12.06 17.31
N TRP A 127 -12.46 -10.96 17.94
CA TRP A 127 -11.12 -10.39 17.80
C TRP A 127 -10.07 -11.36 18.35
N LYS A 128 -9.05 -11.64 17.54
CA LYS A 128 -7.86 -12.33 18.03
C LYS A 128 -7.08 -11.37 18.95
N PRO A 129 -6.47 -11.88 20.04
CA PRO A 129 -5.63 -11.08 20.93
C PRO A 129 -4.62 -10.25 20.16
N ALA A 130 -4.30 -9.07 20.69
CA ALA A 130 -3.38 -8.16 20.04
C ALA A 130 -2.00 -8.80 19.95
N LYS A 131 -1.53 -9.03 18.73
CA LYS A 131 -0.18 -9.53 18.49
C LYS A 131 0.67 -8.41 17.88
N GLY A 132 1.91 -8.31 18.35
CA GLY A 132 2.96 -7.71 17.52
C GLY A 132 3.24 -8.67 16.37
N GLN A 133 3.20 -8.17 15.13
CA GLN A 133 3.27 -8.87 13.84
C GLN A 133 2.97 -10.40 13.81
N PRO A 134 1.90 -10.82 13.09
CA PRO A 134 1.86 -12.13 12.46
C PRO A 134 2.69 -12.16 11.17
N GLU A 135 3.46 -13.23 10.96
CA GLU A 135 4.04 -13.58 9.65
C GLU A 135 2.91 -13.94 8.65
N GLY A 136 2.96 -13.41 7.42
CA GLY A 136 2.00 -13.74 6.35
C GLY A 136 2.09 -12.84 5.12
N LEU A 137 1.59 -13.32 3.98
CA LEU A 137 1.73 -12.71 2.64
C LEU A 137 1.06 -11.33 2.47
N PHE A 138 0.19 -10.94 3.41
CA PHE A 138 -0.60 -9.68 3.39
C PHE A 138 -0.23 -8.71 4.52
N SER A 139 0.82 -9.00 5.28
CA SER A 139 1.34 -8.07 6.27
C SER A 139 2.30 -7.11 5.57
N ASP A 140 1.94 -5.83 5.48
CA ASP A 140 2.84 -4.77 5.01
C ASP A 140 4.03 -4.55 5.97
N GLY A 141 4.03 -5.25 7.12
CA GLY A 141 5.07 -5.19 8.13
C GLY A 141 5.08 -3.88 8.91
N ARG A 142 4.09 -3.00 8.71
CA ARG A 142 4.17 -1.62 9.21
C ARG A 142 3.46 -1.38 10.53
N TYR A 143 2.54 -2.26 10.92
CA TYR A 143 1.82 -2.16 12.20
C TYR A 143 2.64 -2.70 13.38
N SER A 144 2.58 -2.00 14.52
CA SER A 144 3.20 -2.47 15.76
C SER A 144 2.29 -3.39 16.57
N THR A 145 0.98 -3.23 16.48
CA THR A 145 -0.02 -4.16 17.03
C THR A 145 -1.20 -4.32 16.08
N ARG A 146 -1.79 -5.51 16.08
CA ARG A 146 -2.98 -5.86 15.29
C ARG A 146 -3.91 -6.79 16.08
N GLN A 147 -5.20 -6.46 16.10
CA GLN A 147 -6.30 -7.38 16.42
C GLN A 147 -7.09 -7.59 15.13
N THR A 148 -7.29 -8.83 14.72
CA THR A 148 -7.90 -9.14 13.41
C THR A 148 -8.64 -10.46 13.43
N PHE A 149 -9.63 -10.62 12.55
CA PHE A 149 -10.23 -11.91 12.23
C PHE A 149 -10.81 -11.89 10.80
N VAL A 150 -10.96 -13.08 10.21
CA VAL A 150 -11.58 -13.26 8.90
C VAL A 150 -13.10 -13.07 9.05
N THR A 151 -13.65 -12.14 8.28
CA THR A 151 -15.08 -11.82 8.25
C THR A 151 -15.81 -12.61 7.16
N GLU A 152 -15.15 -12.87 6.05
CA GLU A 152 -15.66 -13.73 4.99
C GLU A 152 -14.51 -14.34 4.19
N GLU A 153 -14.74 -15.57 3.73
CA GLU A 153 -13.98 -16.20 2.66
C GLU A 153 -14.81 -16.11 1.37
N TYR A 154 -14.17 -15.81 0.25
CA TYR A 154 -14.84 -15.63 -1.05
C TYR A 154 -13.95 -16.09 -2.22
N GLY A 155 -14.52 -16.08 -3.43
CA GLY A 155 -13.92 -16.68 -4.62
C GLY A 155 -14.42 -18.12 -4.85
N PRO A 156 -14.16 -18.68 -6.05
CA PRO A 156 -14.63 -20.01 -6.42
C PRO A 156 -14.07 -21.12 -5.52
N ASP A 157 -12.84 -20.94 -5.03
CA ASP A 157 -12.14 -21.90 -4.17
C ASP A 157 -12.08 -21.49 -2.69
N LEU A 158 -12.76 -20.39 -2.31
CA LEU A 158 -12.73 -19.79 -0.97
C LEU A 158 -11.30 -19.46 -0.47
N ASP A 159 -10.43 -19.10 -1.40
CA ASP A 159 -9.01 -18.79 -1.16
C ASP A 159 -8.73 -17.30 -0.93
N ASN A 160 -9.77 -16.46 -1.01
CA ASN A 160 -9.67 -15.04 -0.70
C ASN A 160 -10.34 -14.75 0.64
N GLU A 161 -9.66 -13.99 1.50
CA GLU A 161 -10.16 -13.60 2.82
C GLU A 161 -10.44 -12.09 2.85
N TRP A 162 -11.52 -11.71 3.54
CA TRP A 162 -11.78 -10.33 3.93
C TRP A 162 -11.74 -10.21 5.44
N PHE A 163 -11.20 -9.12 5.97
CA PHE A 163 -10.87 -8.99 7.38
C PHE A 163 -11.60 -7.82 8.03
N ALA A 164 -11.74 -7.91 9.36
CA ALA A 164 -11.90 -6.74 10.21
C ALA A 164 -10.59 -6.56 11.00
N ASP A 165 -10.12 -5.32 11.11
CA ASP A 165 -8.81 -4.99 11.70
C ASP A 165 -8.93 -3.87 12.74
N ILE A 166 -8.14 -3.96 13.80
CA ILE A 166 -7.78 -2.88 14.71
C ILE A 166 -6.26 -2.85 14.79
N ASP A 167 -5.66 -1.91 14.09
CA ASP A 167 -4.21 -1.79 13.93
C ASP A 167 -3.70 -0.51 14.57
N ALA A 168 -2.56 -0.56 15.25
CA ALA A 168 -1.88 0.63 15.75
C ALA A 168 -0.44 0.71 15.27
N GLN A 169 0.02 1.95 15.05
CA GLN A 169 1.37 2.25 14.58
C GLN A 169 1.74 3.71 14.80
N ARG A 170 3.02 4.04 14.62
CA ARG A 170 3.43 5.41 14.29
C ARG A 170 3.14 5.66 12.82
N LEU A 171 2.64 6.86 12.47
CA LEU A 171 2.45 7.24 11.08
C LEU A 171 3.78 7.10 10.33
N TRP A 172 3.75 6.39 9.20
CA TRP A 172 4.96 6.05 8.45
C TRP A 172 5.65 7.28 7.89
N SER A 173 6.97 7.22 7.77
CA SER A 173 7.76 8.35 7.28
C SER A 173 7.48 8.71 5.82
N ASP A 174 7.06 7.74 5.01
CA ASP A 174 6.78 7.87 3.58
C ASP A 174 5.34 8.36 3.28
N LEU A 175 4.45 8.34 4.26
CA LEU A 175 3.11 8.91 4.13
C LEU A 175 3.14 10.38 4.53
N ASP A 176 2.74 11.29 3.65
CA ASP A 176 2.57 12.69 4.03
C ASP A 176 1.38 12.81 5.00
N GLY A 177 1.67 13.20 6.24
CA GLY A 177 0.68 13.30 7.31
C GLY A 177 0.10 14.70 7.48
N GLY A 178 0.54 15.66 6.66
CA GLY A 178 0.23 17.08 6.86
C GLY A 178 0.69 17.62 8.21
N ASP A 179 0.11 18.75 8.59
CA ASP A 179 0.57 19.55 9.73
C ASP A 179 -0.30 19.37 10.98
N SER A 180 -1.37 18.57 10.89
CA SER A 180 -2.32 18.38 11.98
C SER A 180 -2.72 16.90 12.19
N PRO A 181 -3.25 16.54 13.37
CA PRO A 181 -3.83 15.21 13.57
C PRO A 181 -5.03 14.92 12.66
N TYR A 182 -5.75 15.94 12.20
CA TYR A 182 -6.80 15.74 11.20
C TYR A 182 -6.18 15.28 9.88
N ASP A 183 -5.15 15.99 9.40
CA ASP A 183 -4.46 15.63 8.16
C ASP A 183 -3.87 14.23 8.23
N ALA A 184 -3.26 13.87 9.36
CA ALA A 184 -2.69 12.54 9.57
C ALA A 184 -3.74 11.42 9.54
N ALA A 185 -4.93 11.67 10.11
CA ALA A 185 -6.04 10.71 10.07
C ALA A 185 -6.61 10.57 8.65
N VAL A 186 -6.74 11.69 7.93
CA VAL A 186 -7.19 11.72 6.54
C VAL A 186 -6.20 11.03 5.61
N ALA A 187 -4.90 11.30 5.76
CA ALA A 187 -3.83 10.69 4.97
C ALA A 187 -3.82 9.16 5.15
N MET A 188 -4.02 8.67 6.38
CA MET A 188 -4.15 7.24 6.63
C MET A 188 -5.36 6.64 5.90
N LEU A 189 -6.53 7.30 5.99
CA LEU A 189 -7.75 6.85 5.33
C LEU A 189 -7.59 6.81 3.81
N ASP A 190 -6.98 7.84 3.22
CA ASP A 190 -6.77 7.95 1.78
C ASP A 190 -5.80 6.86 1.30
N TYR A 191 -4.66 6.70 2.00
CA TYR A 191 -3.72 5.63 1.71
C TYR A 191 -4.42 4.26 1.77
N LYS A 192 -5.21 4.00 2.81
CA LYS A 192 -5.88 2.70 2.95
C LYS A 192 -6.94 2.50 1.87
N GLN A 193 -7.73 3.51 1.55
CA GLN A 193 -8.73 3.43 0.48
C GLN A 193 -8.09 3.10 -0.87
N GLU A 194 -6.94 3.70 -1.18
CA GLU A 194 -6.24 3.49 -2.44
C GLU A 194 -5.56 2.12 -2.52
N ASN A 195 -4.94 1.66 -1.43
CA ASN A 195 -4.04 0.51 -1.44
C ASN A 195 -4.66 -0.80 -0.91
N ASN A 196 -5.69 -0.72 -0.07
CA ASN A 196 -6.26 -1.88 0.62
C ASN A 196 -7.69 -2.23 0.18
N PHE A 197 -8.38 -1.33 -0.53
CA PHE A 197 -9.74 -1.55 -1.01
C PHE A 197 -9.79 -1.78 -2.53
N PRO A 198 -10.85 -2.42 -3.05
CA PRO A 198 -11.00 -2.60 -4.49
C PRO A 198 -11.02 -1.28 -5.24
N ARG A 199 -10.42 -1.24 -6.43
CA ARG A 199 -10.46 -0.07 -7.32
C ARG A 199 -11.90 0.37 -7.55
N GLY A 200 -12.14 1.69 -7.47
CA GLY A 200 -13.48 2.28 -7.61
C GLY A 200 -14.26 2.37 -6.30
N THR A 201 -13.63 2.04 -5.16
CA THR A 201 -14.19 2.31 -3.84
C THR A 201 -14.37 3.80 -3.62
N LYS A 202 -15.57 4.20 -3.20
CA LYS A 202 -15.95 5.59 -2.93
C LYS A 202 -16.00 5.84 -1.43
N GLY A 203 -15.33 6.89 -0.98
CA GLY A 203 -15.29 7.29 0.42
C GLY A 203 -16.38 8.30 0.75
N LYS A 204 -16.96 8.21 1.94
CA LYS A 204 -17.75 9.29 2.54
C LYS A 204 -17.43 9.43 4.01
N ASP A 205 -16.91 10.58 4.40
CA ASP A 205 -16.68 10.87 5.81
C ASP A 205 -18.04 11.01 6.53
N VAL A 206 -18.18 10.27 7.63
CA VAL A 206 -19.41 10.21 8.44
C VAL A 206 -19.20 10.71 9.87
N ALA A 207 -17.95 10.90 10.28
CA ALA A 207 -17.58 11.59 11.51
C ALA A 207 -16.21 12.26 11.35
N SER A 208 -16.04 13.39 12.01
CA SER A 208 -14.79 14.12 12.13
C SER A 208 -14.84 14.87 13.46
N GLN A 209 -13.99 14.51 14.42
CA GLN A 209 -14.02 15.14 15.74
C GLN A 209 -12.71 15.05 16.49
N ARG A 210 -12.49 16.01 17.39
CA ARG A 210 -11.39 15.95 18.36
C ARG A 210 -11.54 14.73 19.28
N VAL A 211 -10.39 14.17 19.63
CA VAL A 211 -10.20 13.21 20.72
C VAL A 211 -9.05 13.72 21.62
N PRO A 212 -8.84 13.17 22.83
CA PRO A 212 -7.73 13.57 23.67
C PRO A 212 -6.38 13.43 22.95
N ASN A 213 -5.66 14.54 22.78
CA ASN A 213 -4.38 14.64 22.06
C ASN A 213 -4.47 14.18 20.60
N GLY A 214 -5.59 14.40 19.91
CA GLY A 214 -5.71 13.91 18.54
C GLY A 214 -7.00 14.26 17.81
N TRP A 215 -7.17 13.62 16.66
CA TRP A 215 -8.36 13.75 15.82
C TRP A 215 -8.82 12.39 15.29
N LEU A 216 -10.12 12.18 15.27
CA LEU A 216 -10.78 11.01 14.68
C LEU A 216 -11.48 11.41 13.39
N VAL A 217 -11.29 10.63 12.34
CA VAL A 217 -12.13 10.63 11.14
C VAL A 217 -12.69 9.24 10.92
N ALA A 218 -13.99 9.14 10.70
CA ALA A 218 -14.65 7.91 10.29
C ALA A 218 -15.21 8.06 8.88
N ARG A 219 -14.98 7.06 8.03
CA ARG A 219 -15.37 7.01 6.64
C ARG A 219 -16.13 5.73 6.33
N GLU A 220 -17.23 5.88 5.62
CA GLU A 220 -17.89 4.79 4.94
C GLU A 220 -17.18 4.54 3.60
N MET A 221 -16.58 3.36 3.44
CA MET A 221 -15.94 2.90 2.21
C MET A 221 -16.93 2.06 1.42
N ARG A 222 -17.56 2.64 0.39
CA ARG A 222 -18.51 1.94 -0.47
C ARG A 222 -17.77 1.28 -1.63
N MET A 223 -17.68 -0.04 -1.58
CA MET A 223 -16.96 -0.84 -2.58
C MET A 223 -17.85 -1.17 -3.77
N PRO A 224 -17.28 -1.31 -4.98
CA PRO A 224 -18.01 -1.85 -6.12
C PRO A 224 -18.41 -3.33 -5.87
N PRO A 225 -19.41 -3.84 -6.60
CA PRO A 225 -19.71 -5.27 -6.62
C PRO A 225 -18.46 -6.10 -6.91
N SER A 226 -18.32 -7.25 -6.23
CA SER A 226 -17.22 -8.17 -6.45
C SER A 226 -17.60 -9.24 -7.47
N GLU A 227 -16.78 -9.40 -8.51
CA GLU A 227 -16.91 -10.50 -9.49
C GLU A 227 -16.60 -11.87 -8.86
N LEU A 228 -15.79 -11.88 -7.78
CA LEU A 228 -15.43 -13.08 -7.02
C LEU A 228 -16.42 -13.42 -5.90
N GLY A 229 -17.54 -12.68 -5.80
CA GLY A 229 -18.61 -12.98 -4.85
C GLY A 229 -18.40 -12.50 -3.41
N ARG A 230 -17.45 -11.59 -3.16
CA ARG A 230 -17.33 -10.90 -1.85
C ARG A 230 -18.68 -10.25 -1.50
N LYS A 231 -19.18 -10.53 -0.30
CA LYS A 231 -20.48 -10.02 0.18
C LYS A 231 -20.36 -8.60 0.70
N ALA A 232 -19.24 -8.23 1.32
CA ALA A 232 -19.02 -6.89 1.82
C ALA A 232 -19.02 -5.86 0.67
N ARG A 233 -19.90 -4.87 0.77
CA ARG A 233 -20.05 -3.73 -0.15
C ARG A 233 -19.87 -2.38 0.54
N LEU A 234 -19.81 -2.39 1.87
CA LEU A 234 -19.63 -1.21 2.68
C LEU A 234 -18.76 -1.56 3.87
N GLU A 235 -17.81 -0.69 4.18
CA GLU A 235 -16.96 -0.83 5.36
C GLU A 235 -16.94 0.47 6.15
N LEU A 236 -17.04 0.36 7.48
CA LEU A 236 -16.76 1.47 8.36
C LEU A 236 -15.26 1.47 8.65
N ALA A 237 -14.57 2.47 8.12
CA ALA A 237 -13.15 2.72 8.33
C ALA A 237 -12.98 3.91 9.29
N VAL A 238 -12.11 3.79 10.28
CA VAL A 238 -11.84 4.85 11.26
C VAL A 238 -10.34 4.99 11.44
N ALA A 239 -9.84 6.21 11.27
CA ALA A 239 -8.49 6.58 11.66
C ALA A 239 -8.56 7.56 12.83
N VAL A 240 -7.77 7.29 13.87
CA VAL A 240 -7.54 8.26 14.94
C VAL A 240 -6.05 8.54 15.03
N ALA A 241 -5.64 9.75 14.65
CA ALA A 241 -4.28 10.21 14.82
C ALA A 241 -4.14 10.87 16.19
N VAL A 242 -3.07 10.55 16.90
CA VAL A 242 -2.79 10.94 18.27
C VAL A 242 -1.37 11.48 18.36
N GLU A 243 -1.25 12.69 18.90
CA GLU A 243 -0.01 13.32 19.27
C GLU A 243 0.50 12.68 20.56
N THR A 244 1.52 11.83 20.41
CA THR A 244 2.14 11.13 21.54
C THR A 244 3.35 11.90 22.10
N GLY A 245 3.71 13.03 21.48
CA GLY A 245 4.99 13.72 21.70
C GLY A 245 6.17 13.01 21.03
N ALA A 246 5.91 12.12 20.07
CA ALA A 246 6.93 11.61 19.15
C ALA A 246 7.10 12.58 17.97
N ASP A 247 8.09 12.30 17.13
CA ASP A 247 8.39 12.99 15.87
C ASP A 247 7.24 12.96 14.86
N ARG A 248 6.43 11.90 14.89
CA ARG A 248 5.25 11.74 14.05
C ARG A 248 4.06 11.27 14.89
N PRO A 249 2.82 11.63 14.52
CA PRO A 249 1.64 11.17 15.23
C PRO A 249 1.54 9.65 15.16
N SER A 250 0.92 9.06 16.18
CA SER A 250 0.55 7.66 16.18
C SER A 250 -0.87 7.51 15.68
N VAL A 251 -1.16 6.46 14.93
CA VAL A 251 -2.48 6.23 14.35
C VAL A 251 -3.01 4.88 14.79
N ILE A 252 -4.27 4.85 15.19
CA ILE A 252 -5.07 3.63 15.24
C ILE A 252 -6.00 3.61 14.02
N TRP A 253 -6.01 2.48 13.34
CA TRP A 253 -6.83 2.17 12.18
C TRP A 253 -7.82 1.08 12.56
N ILE A 254 -9.10 1.30 12.28
CA ILE A 254 -10.16 0.33 12.57
C ILE A 254 -11.00 0.14 11.31
N THR A 255 -11.20 -1.10 10.89
CA THR A 255 -12.09 -1.44 9.78
C THR A 255 -13.02 -2.58 10.14
N ILE A 256 -14.31 -2.38 9.89
CA ILE A 256 -15.34 -3.39 10.12
C ILE A 256 -16.34 -3.37 8.96
N PRO A 257 -16.46 -4.45 8.17
CA PRO A 257 -17.42 -4.53 7.09
C PRO A 257 -18.86 -4.58 7.62
N GLU A 258 -19.80 -4.13 6.82
CA GLU A 258 -21.23 -4.13 7.13
C GLU A 258 -21.85 -5.53 7.38
N THR A 259 -21.27 -6.60 6.82
CA THR A 259 -21.60 -8.01 7.09
C THR A 259 -21.38 -8.33 8.57
N HIS A 260 -20.52 -7.54 9.22
CA HIS A 260 -20.18 -7.60 10.64
C HIS A 260 -20.60 -6.33 11.40
N LYS A 261 -21.60 -5.59 10.89
CA LYS A 261 -22.10 -4.33 11.48
C LYS A 261 -22.49 -4.41 12.95
N ARG A 262 -22.82 -5.61 13.46
CA ARG A 262 -23.05 -5.86 14.90
C ARG A 262 -21.84 -5.49 15.78
N LEU A 263 -20.63 -5.44 15.21
CA LEU A 263 -19.38 -5.07 15.88
C LEU A 263 -19.02 -3.59 15.72
N TRP A 264 -19.80 -2.78 15.00
CA TRP A 264 -19.54 -1.34 14.93
C TRP A 264 -19.51 -0.62 16.30
N PRO A 265 -20.22 -1.07 17.36
CA PRO A 265 -20.02 -0.55 18.71
C PRO A 265 -18.57 -0.67 19.23
N ASP A 266 -17.78 -1.62 18.74
CA ASP A 266 -16.38 -1.83 19.15
C ASP A 266 -15.50 -0.64 18.81
N VAL A 267 -15.81 0.09 17.73
CA VAL A 267 -15.15 1.36 17.40
C VAL A 267 -15.24 2.32 18.59
N SER A 268 -16.42 2.45 19.21
CA SER A 268 -16.60 3.33 20.37
C SER A 268 -15.84 2.82 21.59
N THR A 269 -15.77 1.50 21.80
CA THR A 269 -14.99 0.89 22.89
C THR A 269 -13.49 1.18 22.74
N VAL A 270 -12.94 0.99 21.55
CA VAL A 270 -11.52 1.25 21.27
C VAL A 270 -11.21 2.74 21.36
N VAL A 271 -12.00 3.59 20.70
CA VAL A 271 -11.78 5.06 20.71
C VAL A 271 -11.90 5.64 22.12
N SER A 272 -12.87 5.17 22.92
CA SER A 272 -13.07 5.69 24.29
C SER A 272 -11.97 5.24 25.26
N SER A 273 -11.34 4.10 25.03
CA SER A 273 -10.21 3.58 25.82
C SER A 273 -8.83 4.08 25.36
N LEU A 274 -8.72 4.61 24.13
CA LEU A 274 -7.47 5.06 23.54
C LEU A 274 -6.80 6.17 24.36
N ARG A 275 -5.56 5.92 24.81
CA ARG A 275 -4.74 6.89 25.54
C ARG A 275 -3.29 6.82 25.07
N VAL A 276 -2.57 7.93 25.27
CA VAL A 276 -1.10 7.95 25.14
C VAL A 276 -0.51 7.08 26.24
N LEU A 277 0.40 6.18 25.86
CA LEU A 277 1.26 5.44 26.78
C LEU A 277 2.43 6.35 27.15
N ARG A 278 2.42 6.85 28.38
CA ARG A 278 3.51 7.65 28.96
C ARG A 278 4.60 6.76 29.53
#